data_AF-A0A397W9V8-F1
#
_entry.id   AF-A0A397W9V8-F1
#
_cell.length_a   1.000
_cell.length_b   1.000
_cell.length_c   1.000
_cell.angle_alpha   90.00
_cell.angle_beta   90.00
_cell.angle_gamma   90.00
#
_symmetry.space_group_name_H-M   'P 1'
#
loop_
_entity.id
_entity.type
_entity.pdbx_description
1 polymer ?
#
loop_
_entity_poly.entity_id
_entity_poly.type
_entity_poly.pdbx_seq_one_letter_code
_entity_poly.pdbx_strand_id
1 'polypeptide(L)'
;MKQVNRSLKPYSLLSKPGQRNRSKKGATVFYQAAQEQIKTVFHNDNIVTLNEMDFTINRHSYSFTYNENNSNTEELRLLAVVRAMDIGKISRSAYRTIANLSQSIPREWAVSEAKNKLMYNMANQIRTTLFDLSSILLNDSTELINNEEIHFNDQNIVETVIESVGKGAYRSIKNILAYLISTWVQNGILNLESRNIYLRISGDSRNVG
;
A
#
# COMPACT_ATOMS: atom_id res chain seq x y z
N MET A 1 33.73 33.01 -4.79
CA MET A 1 33.27 31.69 -4.31
C MET A 1 34.17 30.61 -4.92
N LYS A 2 34.90 29.84 -4.11
CA LYS A 2 35.72 28.71 -4.61
C LYS A 2 34.80 27.58 -5.06
N GLN A 3 34.73 27.31 -6.37
CA GLN A 3 34.14 26.06 -6.87
C GLN A 3 35.02 24.91 -6.39
N VAL A 4 34.54 24.17 -5.38
CA VAL A 4 35.14 22.89 -5.03
C VAL A 4 34.72 21.90 -6.10
N ASN A 5 35.58 21.69 -7.11
CA ASN A 5 35.45 20.61 -8.07
C ASN A 5 35.65 19.27 -7.34
N ARG A 6 34.59 18.76 -6.68
CA ARG A 6 34.56 17.37 -6.25
C ARG A 6 34.48 16.50 -7.51
N SER A 7 35.57 15.82 -7.83
CA SER A 7 35.59 14.86 -8.93
C SER A 7 34.51 13.80 -8.72
N LEU A 8 33.73 13.53 -9.75
CA LEU A 8 32.71 12.49 -9.69
C LEU A 8 33.42 11.13 -9.71
N LYS A 9 33.09 10.27 -8.74
CA LYS A 9 33.55 8.87 -8.76
C LYS A 9 33.12 8.18 -10.08
N PRO A 10 33.97 7.36 -10.70
CA PRO A 10 33.60 6.55 -11.86
C PRO A 10 32.31 5.75 -11.63
N TYR A 11 31.49 5.62 -12.67
CA TYR A 11 30.18 4.97 -12.58
C TYR A 11 30.28 3.50 -12.12
N SER A 12 31.31 2.79 -12.58
CA SER A 12 31.62 1.41 -12.20
C SER A 12 31.92 1.23 -10.72
N LEU A 13 32.36 2.29 -10.03
CA LEU A 13 32.70 2.27 -8.60
C LEU A 13 31.52 2.68 -7.71
N LEU A 14 30.33 2.90 -8.27
CA LEU A 14 29.11 3.21 -7.52
C LEU A 14 28.37 1.94 -7.13
N SER A 15 27.72 1.98 -5.97
CA SER A 15 26.73 0.96 -5.58
C SER A 15 25.54 0.96 -6.55
N LYS A 16 24.77 -0.13 -6.62
CA LYS A 16 23.56 -0.20 -7.47
C LYS A 16 22.59 0.98 -7.25
N PRO A 17 22.28 1.39 -6.00
CA PRO A 17 21.48 2.60 -5.77
C PRO A 17 22.16 3.88 -6.26
N GLY A 18 23.48 3.99 -6.10
CA GLY A 18 24.27 5.11 -6.58
C GLY A 18 24.28 5.24 -8.10
N GLN A 19 24.40 4.11 -8.81
CA GLN A 19 24.28 4.01 -10.27
C GLN A 19 22.90 4.49 -10.73
N ARG A 20 21.82 3.91 -10.17
CA ARG A 20 20.44 4.32 -10.47
C ARG A 20 20.20 5.82 -10.25
N ASN A 21 20.62 6.34 -9.10
CA ASN A 21 20.42 7.76 -8.78
C ASN A 21 21.23 8.67 -9.72
N ARG A 22 22.42 8.24 -10.15
CA ARG A 22 23.25 9.00 -11.09
C ARG A 22 22.64 9.00 -12.50
N SER A 23 22.16 7.86 -12.99
CA SER A 23 21.44 7.80 -14.28
C SER A 23 20.18 8.65 -14.25
N LYS A 24 19.38 8.57 -13.18
CA LYS A 24 18.19 9.41 -13.02
C LYS A 24 18.55 10.90 -13.05
N LYS A 25 19.59 11.31 -12.32
CA LYS A 25 20.08 12.70 -12.33
C LYS A 25 20.51 13.14 -13.73
N GLY A 26 21.23 12.29 -14.47
CA GLY A 26 21.61 12.57 -15.86
C GLY A 26 20.40 12.79 -16.75
N ALA A 27 19.44 11.86 -16.74
CA ALA A 27 18.20 11.96 -17.49
C ALA A 27 17.42 13.25 -17.20
N THR A 28 17.35 13.67 -15.93
CA THR A 28 16.69 14.93 -15.55
C THR A 28 17.40 16.15 -16.11
N VAL A 29 18.73 16.20 -16.02
CA VAL A 29 19.53 17.32 -16.55
C VAL A 29 19.41 17.40 -18.07
N PHE A 30 19.48 16.26 -18.76
CA PHE A 30 19.32 16.21 -20.20
C PHE A 30 17.92 16.64 -20.65
N TYR A 31 16.88 16.20 -19.95
CA TYR A 31 15.52 16.64 -20.20
C TYR A 31 15.36 18.16 -20.06
N GLN A 32 15.90 18.75 -18.99
CA GLN A 32 15.86 20.20 -18.77
C GLN A 32 16.57 20.95 -19.89
N ALA A 33 17.77 20.50 -20.27
CA ALA A 33 18.52 21.10 -21.38
C ALA A 33 17.73 20.98 -22.71
N ALA A 34 17.11 19.84 -22.99
CA ALA A 34 16.29 19.66 -24.18
C ALA A 34 15.08 20.61 -24.18
N GLN A 35 14.39 20.78 -23.04
CA GLN A 35 13.27 21.71 -22.90
C GLN A 35 13.67 23.18 -23.14
N GLU A 36 14.87 23.57 -22.70
CA GLU A 36 15.42 24.90 -22.99
C GLU A 36 15.70 25.07 -24.48
N GLN A 37 16.32 24.07 -25.12
CA GLN A 37 16.62 24.11 -26.56
C GLN A 37 15.37 24.09 -27.43
N ILE A 38 14.33 23.35 -27.05
CA ILE A 38 13.06 23.30 -27.79
C ILE A 38 12.48 24.70 -28.00
N LYS A 39 12.54 25.56 -26.96
CA LYS A 39 12.06 26.95 -27.03
C LYS A 39 12.86 27.83 -28.00
N THR A 40 14.09 27.44 -28.30
CA THR A 40 14.99 28.19 -29.19
C THR A 40 14.97 27.68 -30.63
N VAL A 41 14.68 26.40 -30.82
CA VAL A 41 14.75 25.72 -32.14
C VAL A 41 13.40 25.70 -32.83
N PHE A 42 12.30 25.55 -32.08
CA PHE A 42 10.95 25.43 -32.64
C PHE A 42 10.14 26.71 -32.39
N HIS A 43 9.27 27.06 -33.34
CA HIS A 43 8.32 28.15 -33.16
C HIS A 43 7.34 27.84 -32.03
N ASN A 44 6.91 28.87 -31.28
CA ASN A 44 6.05 28.72 -30.10
C ASN A 44 4.68 28.08 -30.39
N ASP A 45 4.22 28.16 -31.63
CA ASP A 45 2.94 27.56 -32.06
C ASP A 45 3.05 26.03 -32.28
N ASN A 46 4.27 25.48 -32.34
CA ASN A 46 4.46 24.05 -32.45
C ASN A 46 4.42 23.39 -31.06
N ILE A 47 3.57 22.38 -30.91
CA ILE A 47 3.56 21.53 -29.71
C ILE A 47 4.66 20.48 -29.88
N VAL A 48 5.80 20.72 -29.24
CA VAL A 48 6.93 19.78 -29.24
C VAL A 48 7.05 19.12 -27.88
N THR A 49 6.99 17.79 -27.84
CA THR A 49 7.08 17.00 -26.62
C THR A 49 8.21 15.98 -26.71
N LEU A 50 8.99 15.83 -25.62
CA LEU A 50 10.02 14.81 -25.50
C LEU A 50 9.42 13.61 -24.76
N ASN A 51 9.17 12.52 -25.48
CA ASN A 51 8.45 11.37 -24.94
C ASN A 51 9.35 10.38 -24.20
N GLU A 52 10.52 10.08 -24.77
CA GLU A 52 11.46 9.09 -24.24
C GLU A 52 12.91 9.55 -24.48
N MET A 53 13.82 9.13 -23.61
CA MET A 53 15.26 9.28 -23.79
C MET A 53 16.00 8.00 -23.46
N ASP A 54 16.84 7.57 -24.40
CA ASP A 54 17.76 6.46 -24.23
C ASP A 54 19.20 6.93 -24.13
N PHE A 55 19.94 6.37 -23.16
CA PHE A 55 21.39 6.51 -23.13
C PHE A 55 22.07 5.31 -22.49
N THR A 56 23.33 5.08 -22.87
CA THR A 56 24.12 3.95 -22.37
C THR A 56 25.29 4.45 -21.52
N ILE A 57 25.47 3.86 -20.34
CA ILE A 57 26.65 4.05 -19.49
C ILE A 57 27.33 2.70 -19.27
N ASN A 58 28.59 2.56 -19.69
CA ASN A 58 29.39 1.34 -19.47
C ASN A 58 28.65 0.05 -19.86
N ARG A 59 27.99 0.03 -21.02
CA ARG A 59 27.17 -1.08 -21.54
C ARG A 59 25.84 -1.34 -20.83
N HIS A 60 25.42 -0.45 -19.94
CA HIS A 60 24.07 -0.45 -19.38
C HIS A 60 23.22 0.60 -20.09
N SER A 61 22.21 0.14 -20.82
CA SER A 61 21.22 1.01 -21.46
C SER A 61 20.15 1.41 -20.46
N TYR A 62 19.78 2.68 -20.50
CA TYR A 62 18.69 3.25 -19.71
C TYR A 62 17.72 3.94 -20.65
N SER A 63 16.44 3.58 -20.54
CA SER A 63 15.31 4.26 -21.15
C SER A 63 14.57 5.07 -20.08
N PHE A 64 14.19 6.30 -20.42
CA PHE A 64 13.40 7.20 -19.58
C PHE A 64 12.22 7.75 -20.35
N THR A 65 11.02 7.32 -20.00
CA THR A 65 9.78 7.87 -20.52
C THR A 65 9.35 9.07 -19.66
N TYR A 66 9.12 10.23 -20.29
CA TYR A 66 8.75 11.48 -19.60
C TYR A 66 7.25 11.79 -19.65
N ASN A 67 6.57 11.34 -20.73
CA ASN A 67 5.15 11.59 -20.96
C ASN A 67 4.29 10.34 -20.79
N GLU A 68 4.81 9.33 -20.08
CA GLU A 68 3.98 8.19 -19.71
C GLU A 68 2.99 8.67 -18.64
N ASN A 69 1.76 9.00 -19.06
CA ASN A 69 0.61 8.97 -18.16
C ASN A 69 0.40 7.51 -17.77
N ASN A 70 1.28 7.01 -16.92
CA ASN A 70 1.24 5.65 -16.49
C ASN A 70 0.07 5.60 -15.52
N SER A 71 -1.09 5.09 -15.94
CA SER A 71 -2.27 4.90 -15.08
C SER A 71 -1.88 4.15 -13.79
N ASN A 72 -0.84 3.30 -13.85
CA ASN A 72 -0.23 2.66 -12.70
C ASN A 72 0.39 3.67 -11.71
N THR A 73 0.94 4.80 -12.14
CA THR A 73 1.56 5.79 -11.22
C THR A 73 0.53 6.49 -10.34
N GLU A 74 -0.64 6.84 -10.86
CA GLU A 74 -1.70 7.43 -10.04
C GLU A 74 -2.37 6.38 -9.14
N GLU A 75 -2.60 5.14 -9.62
CA GLU A 75 -3.06 4.06 -8.76
C GLU A 75 -2.04 3.74 -7.64
N LEU A 76 -0.76 3.65 -7.97
CA LEU A 76 0.32 3.46 -6.98
C LEU A 76 0.41 4.63 -6.00
N ARG A 77 0.17 5.86 -6.45
CA ARG A 77 0.13 7.06 -5.59
C ARG A 77 -1.05 7.00 -4.63
N LEU A 78 -2.24 6.64 -5.09
CA LEU A 78 -3.42 6.42 -4.24
C LEU A 78 -3.16 5.30 -3.22
N LEU A 79 -2.61 4.17 -3.66
CA LEU A 79 -2.27 3.04 -2.78
C LEU A 79 -1.20 3.40 -1.74
N ALA A 80 -0.21 4.23 -2.10
CA ALA A 80 0.79 4.73 -1.16
C ALA A 80 0.16 5.59 -0.07
N VAL A 81 -0.83 6.41 -0.41
CA VAL A 81 -1.60 7.21 0.56
C VAL A 81 -2.44 6.31 1.47
N VAL A 82 -3.20 5.35 0.90
CA VAL A 82 -3.97 4.38 1.70
C VAL A 82 -3.07 3.68 2.71
N ARG A 83 -1.90 3.20 2.26
CA ARG A 83 -0.90 2.56 3.13
C ARG A 83 -0.37 3.50 4.21
N ALA A 84 -0.07 4.76 3.87
CA ALA A 84 0.39 5.75 4.83
C ALA A 84 -0.68 6.06 5.88
N MET A 85 -1.96 6.12 5.49
CA MET A 85 -3.07 6.29 6.41
C MET A 85 -3.20 5.10 7.37
N ASP A 86 -3.14 3.87 6.85
CA ASP A 86 -3.28 2.66 7.67
C ASP A 86 -2.10 2.48 8.64
N ILE A 87 -0.87 2.76 8.19
CA ILE A 87 0.33 2.74 9.06
C ILE A 87 0.27 3.87 10.09
N GLY A 88 -0.03 5.08 9.64
CA GLY A 88 -0.06 6.30 10.46
C GLY A 88 -1.31 6.42 11.34
N LYS A 89 -2.25 5.47 11.26
CA LYS A 89 -3.55 5.50 11.95
C LYS A 89 -4.34 6.80 11.66
N ILE A 90 -4.25 7.30 10.44
CA ILE A 90 -4.90 8.55 10.03
C ILE A 90 -6.36 8.24 9.70
N SER A 91 -7.29 8.87 10.42
CA SER A 91 -8.70 8.74 10.12
C SER A 91 -9.04 9.36 8.76
N ARG A 92 -10.12 8.87 8.16
CA ARG A 92 -10.67 9.44 6.91
C ARG A 92 -10.92 10.94 7.03
N SER A 93 -11.48 11.39 8.16
CA SER A 93 -11.77 12.81 8.41
C SER A 93 -10.49 13.64 8.55
N ALA A 94 -9.47 13.12 9.24
CA ALA A 94 -8.18 13.79 9.36
C ALA A 94 -7.50 13.94 7.99
N TYR A 95 -7.48 12.88 7.17
CA TYR A 95 -6.93 12.94 5.82
C TYR A 95 -7.69 13.95 4.95
N ARG A 96 -9.03 13.98 5.03
CA ARG A 96 -9.87 14.95 4.30
C ARG A 96 -9.46 16.40 4.58
N THR A 97 -9.24 16.74 5.85
CA THR A 97 -8.80 18.08 6.26
C THR A 97 -7.47 18.43 5.62
N ILE A 98 -6.50 17.52 5.65
CA ILE A 98 -5.17 17.72 5.05
C ILE A 98 -5.27 17.86 3.52
N ALA A 99 -6.06 17.00 2.87
CA ALA A 99 -6.25 16.99 1.42
C ALA A 99 -7.01 18.21 0.92
N ASN A 100 -7.82 18.86 1.74
CA ASN A 100 -8.47 20.12 1.38
C ASN A 100 -7.46 21.28 1.36
N LEU A 101 -6.51 21.29 2.28
CA LEU A 101 -5.48 22.34 2.40
C LEU A 101 -4.40 22.25 1.31
N SER A 102 -4.11 21.04 0.81
CA SER A 102 -3.05 20.81 -0.17
C SER A 102 -3.58 20.20 -1.47
N GLN A 103 -3.47 20.95 -2.57
CA GLN A 103 -3.81 20.45 -3.91
C GLN A 103 -2.80 19.41 -4.44
N SER A 104 -1.65 19.27 -3.78
CA SER A 104 -0.56 18.38 -4.22
C SER A 104 -0.75 16.91 -3.79
N ILE A 105 -1.77 16.61 -2.98
CA ILE A 105 -2.09 15.24 -2.57
C ILE A 105 -3.44 14.79 -3.13
N PRO A 106 -3.65 13.47 -3.32
CA PRO A 106 -4.91 12.96 -3.85
C PRO A 106 -6.11 13.35 -2.99
N ARG A 107 -7.25 13.65 -3.63
CA ARG A 107 -8.48 13.98 -2.92
C ARG A 107 -9.01 12.76 -2.17
N GLU A 108 -9.65 13.03 -1.04
CA GLU A 108 -10.18 12.02 -0.12
C GLU A 108 -11.04 10.96 -0.83
N TRP A 109 -11.97 11.39 -1.70
CA TRP A 109 -12.88 10.49 -2.38
C TRP A 109 -12.14 9.44 -3.23
N ALA A 110 -11.06 9.83 -3.92
CA ALA A 110 -10.26 8.94 -4.76
C ALA A 110 -9.46 7.94 -3.91
N VAL A 111 -8.95 8.39 -2.76
CA VAL A 111 -8.26 7.52 -1.79
C VAL A 111 -9.24 6.52 -1.18
N SER A 112 -10.45 6.95 -0.85
CA SER A 112 -11.51 6.06 -0.34
C SER A 112 -11.94 5.02 -1.38
N GLU A 113 -12.05 5.41 -2.64
CA GLU A 113 -12.37 4.49 -3.74
C GLU A 113 -11.27 3.43 -3.91
N ALA A 114 -9.99 3.85 -3.91
CA ALA A 114 -8.86 2.92 -3.96
C ALA A 114 -8.85 1.95 -2.77
N LYS A 115 -9.17 2.43 -1.56
CA LYS A 115 -9.30 1.59 -0.36
C LYS A 115 -10.43 0.56 -0.51
N ASN A 116 -11.58 0.97 -1.02
CA ASN A 116 -12.73 0.07 -1.25
C ASN A 116 -12.41 -1.00 -2.31
N LYS A 117 -11.76 -0.61 -3.41
CA LYS A 117 -11.30 -1.54 -4.45
C LYS A 117 -10.34 -2.58 -3.88
N LEU A 118 -9.39 -2.15 -3.04
CA LEU A 118 -8.46 -3.05 -2.36
C LEU A 118 -9.21 -4.02 -1.43
N MET A 119 -10.15 -3.51 -0.64
CA MET A 119 -10.98 -4.34 0.25
C MET A 119 -11.79 -5.39 -0.53
N TYR A 120 -12.39 -5.01 -1.65
CA TYR A 120 -13.13 -5.91 -2.54
C TYR A 120 -12.22 -7.01 -3.13
N ASN A 121 -11.05 -6.62 -3.65
CA ASN A 121 -10.06 -7.56 -4.16
C ASN A 121 -9.60 -8.53 -3.08
N MET A 122 -9.32 -8.04 -1.87
CA MET A 122 -8.97 -8.87 -0.72
C MET A 122 -10.10 -9.82 -0.32
N ALA A 123 -11.36 -9.40 -0.38
CA ALA A 123 -12.51 -10.24 -0.04
C ALA A 123 -12.73 -11.35 -1.07
N ASN A 124 -12.48 -11.07 -2.35
CA ASN A 124 -12.53 -12.07 -3.42
C ASN A 124 -11.43 -13.12 -3.31
N GLN A 125 -10.22 -12.71 -2.93
CA GLN A 125 -9.08 -13.63 -2.80
C GLN A 125 -9.12 -14.44 -1.50
N ILE A 126 -9.53 -13.82 -0.39
CA ILE A 126 -9.65 -14.46 0.92
C ILE A 126 -11.02 -14.06 1.48
N ARG A 127 -12.00 -14.95 1.44
CA ARG A 127 -13.36 -14.62 1.89
C ARG A 127 -13.37 -14.10 3.33
N THR A 128 -13.89 -12.89 3.51
CA THR A 128 -14.28 -12.34 4.82
C THR A 128 -15.72 -12.75 5.09
N THR A 129 -15.97 -13.30 6.28
CA THR A 129 -17.31 -13.58 6.77
C THR A 129 -17.62 -12.63 7.91
N LEU A 130 -18.79 -12.00 7.85
CA LEU A 130 -19.34 -11.27 8.97
C LEU A 130 -20.00 -12.28 9.92
N PHE A 131 -19.80 -12.09 11.22
CA PHE A 131 -20.49 -12.84 12.24
C PHE A 131 -21.01 -11.87 13.29
N ASP A 132 -22.11 -12.24 13.93
CA ASP A 132 -22.78 -11.42 14.91
C ASP A 132 -22.63 -12.12 16.27
N LEU A 133 -21.80 -11.57 17.16
CA LEU A 133 -21.57 -12.18 18.46
C LEU A 133 -22.82 -12.14 19.33
N SER A 134 -23.69 -11.15 19.14
CA SER A 134 -24.95 -11.03 19.88
C SER A 134 -25.83 -12.26 19.62
N SER A 135 -25.88 -12.73 18.37
CA SER A 135 -26.63 -13.94 18.00
C SER A 135 -26.06 -15.23 18.58
N ILE A 136 -24.73 -15.31 18.76
CA ILE A 136 -24.06 -16.49 19.30
C ILE A 136 -24.28 -16.58 20.81
N LEU A 137 -24.10 -15.45 21.52
CA LEU A 137 -24.27 -15.39 22.97
C LEU A 137 -25.71 -15.70 23.40
N LEU A 138 -26.72 -15.24 22.65
CA LEU A 138 -28.13 -15.55 22.94
C LEU A 138 -28.46 -17.04 22.76
N ASN A 139 -27.79 -17.75 21.86
CA ASN A 139 -28.02 -19.17 21.60
C ASN A 139 -27.25 -20.08 22.58
N ASP A 140 -25.99 -19.75 22.89
CA ASP A 140 -25.11 -20.52 23.79
C ASP A 140 -25.42 -20.32 25.29
N SER A 141 -26.20 -19.28 25.62
CA SER A 141 -26.72 -19.05 26.98
C SER A 141 -27.57 -20.21 27.50
N THR A 142 -28.02 -21.14 26.64
CA THR A 142 -28.84 -22.28 27.07
C THR A 142 -28.01 -23.49 27.53
N GLU A 143 -26.72 -23.60 27.19
CA GLU A 143 -25.87 -24.74 27.58
C GLU A 143 -24.67 -24.37 28.46
N LEU A 144 -24.12 -23.15 28.37
CA LEU A 144 -22.92 -22.74 29.14
C LEU A 144 -23.22 -22.14 30.53
N ILE A 145 -24.47 -21.73 30.82
CA ILE A 145 -24.84 -21.07 32.08
C ILE A 145 -24.90 -22.04 33.27
N ASN A 146 -24.87 -23.36 33.03
CA ASN A 146 -25.08 -24.33 34.11
C ASN A 146 -23.88 -24.58 35.04
N ASN A 147 -22.66 -24.09 34.74
CA ASN A 147 -21.46 -24.50 35.50
C ASN A 147 -20.47 -23.39 35.93
N GLU A 148 -20.75 -22.11 35.69
CA GLU A 148 -19.96 -21.02 36.30
C GLU A 148 -20.92 -20.02 36.96
N GLU A 149 -20.73 -19.76 38.27
CA GLU A 149 -21.47 -18.73 39.00
C GLU A 149 -21.19 -17.34 38.40
N ILE A 150 -22.04 -16.92 37.46
CA ILE A 150 -22.05 -15.55 36.95
C ILE A 150 -22.71 -14.68 38.02
N HIS A 151 -21.90 -13.88 38.72
CA HIS A 151 -22.34 -12.95 39.78
C HIS A 151 -23.07 -11.69 39.28
N PHE A 152 -23.64 -11.72 38.07
CA PHE A 152 -24.43 -10.63 37.50
C PHE A 152 -25.86 -11.10 37.28
N ASN A 153 -26.69 -10.98 38.32
CA ASN A 153 -28.09 -11.44 38.29
C ASN A 153 -29.05 -10.40 37.67
N ASP A 154 -28.54 -9.44 36.91
CA ASP A 154 -29.33 -8.37 36.29
C ASP A 154 -29.37 -8.58 34.77
N GLN A 155 -30.51 -9.07 34.30
CA GLN A 155 -30.81 -9.36 32.90
C GLN A 155 -30.50 -8.17 31.98
N ASN A 156 -30.73 -6.94 32.45
CA ASN A 156 -30.42 -5.72 31.69
C ASN A 156 -28.92 -5.55 31.42
N ILE A 157 -28.07 -5.93 32.38
CA ILE A 157 -26.61 -5.81 32.22
C ILE A 157 -26.12 -6.85 31.20
N VAL A 158 -26.66 -8.07 31.26
CA VAL A 158 -26.33 -9.14 30.30
C VAL A 158 -26.77 -8.76 28.89
N GLU A 159 -27.99 -8.28 28.71
CA GLU A 159 -28.51 -7.82 27.41
C GLU A 159 -27.69 -6.64 26.86
N THR A 160 -27.36 -5.65 27.70
CA THR A 160 -26.51 -4.51 27.30
C THR A 160 -25.12 -4.94 26.87
N VAL A 161 -24.50 -5.90 27.58
CA VAL A 161 -23.19 -6.43 27.20
C VAL A 161 -23.29 -7.18 25.88
N ILE A 162 -24.30 -8.05 25.69
CA ILE A 162 -24.52 -8.80 24.45
C ILE A 162 -24.76 -7.87 23.25
N GLU A 163 -25.55 -6.80 23.42
CA GLU A 163 -25.77 -5.78 22.40
C GLU A 163 -24.49 -4.97 22.09
N SER A 164 -23.61 -4.80 23.08
CA SER A 164 -22.34 -4.09 22.90
C SER A 164 -21.25 -4.88 22.18
N VAL A 165 -21.36 -6.22 22.11
CA VAL A 165 -20.33 -7.09 21.47
C VAL A 165 -20.32 -6.93 19.93
N GLY A 166 -21.38 -6.41 19.33
CA GLY A 166 -21.37 -5.96 17.94
C GLY A 166 -21.09 -7.03 16.88
N LYS A 167 -20.86 -6.58 15.65
CA LYS A 167 -20.60 -7.42 14.48
C LYS A 167 -19.10 -7.55 14.24
N GLY A 168 -18.60 -8.77 14.31
CA GLY A 168 -17.22 -9.11 14.00
C GLY A 168 -17.03 -9.44 12.51
N ALA A 169 -15.82 -9.24 12.02
CA ALA A 169 -15.38 -9.75 10.72
C ALA A 169 -14.28 -10.78 10.94
N TYR A 170 -14.46 -11.98 10.37
CA TYR A 170 -13.50 -13.08 10.45
C TYR A 170 -12.97 -13.46 9.07
N ARG A 171 -11.71 -13.87 9.02
CA ARG A 171 -11.09 -14.52 7.86
C ARG A 171 -10.46 -15.82 8.33
N SER A 172 -10.73 -16.91 7.60
CA SER A 172 -10.18 -18.21 7.95
C SER A 172 -8.66 -18.23 7.83
N ILE A 173 -7.99 -18.65 8.91
CA ILE A 173 -6.54 -18.87 8.91
C ILE A 173 -6.13 -19.84 7.80
N LYS A 174 -6.95 -20.86 7.52
CA LYS A 174 -6.75 -21.80 6.42
C LYS A 174 -6.75 -21.09 5.07
N ASN A 175 -7.71 -20.20 4.84
CA ASN A 175 -7.81 -19.45 3.57
C ASN A 175 -6.66 -18.44 3.43
N ILE A 176 -6.26 -17.78 4.51
CA ILE A 176 -5.10 -16.89 4.54
C ILE A 176 -3.83 -17.66 4.18
N LEU A 177 -3.59 -18.80 4.83
CA LEU A 177 -2.42 -19.64 4.57
C LEU A 177 -2.41 -20.19 3.15
N ALA A 178 -3.55 -20.67 2.64
CA ALA A 178 -3.67 -21.17 1.27
C ALA A 178 -3.27 -20.10 0.24
N TYR A 179 -3.74 -18.87 0.42
CA TYR A 179 -3.37 -17.74 -0.44
C TYR A 179 -1.86 -17.41 -0.35
N LEU A 180 -1.31 -17.30 0.86
CA LEU A 180 0.10 -16.95 1.08
C LEU A 180 1.07 -18.00 0.55
N ILE A 181 0.84 -19.28 0.88
CA ILE A 181 1.70 -20.39 0.44
C ILE A 181 1.71 -20.47 -1.08
N SER A 182 0.54 -20.40 -1.73
CA SER A 182 0.44 -20.42 -3.19
C SER A 182 1.26 -19.29 -3.83
N THR A 183 1.18 -18.09 -3.25
CA THR A 183 1.92 -16.91 -3.73
C THR A 183 3.42 -17.05 -3.51
N TRP A 184 3.87 -17.56 -2.36
CA TRP A 184 5.30 -17.72 -2.06
C TRP A 184 5.98 -18.80 -2.89
N VAL A 185 5.26 -19.87 -3.23
CA VAL A 185 5.76 -20.91 -4.16
C VAL A 185 5.93 -20.31 -5.55
N GLN A 186 4.92 -19.61 -6.07
CA GLN A 186 4.98 -18.97 -7.39
C GLN A 186 6.14 -17.96 -7.51
N ASN A 187 6.42 -17.23 -6.43
CA ASN A 187 7.50 -16.24 -6.40
C ASN A 187 8.88 -16.83 -6.05
N GLY A 188 8.99 -18.15 -5.88
CA GLY A 188 10.25 -18.81 -5.49
C GLY A 188 10.77 -18.42 -4.11
N ILE A 189 9.91 -17.84 -3.25
CA ILE A 189 10.25 -17.46 -1.87
C ILE A 189 10.25 -18.69 -0.97
N LEU A 190 9.31 -19.61 -1.21
CA LEU A 190 9.18 -20.85 -0.44
C LEU A 190 9.92 -21.99 -1.14
N ASN A 191 10.89 -22.60 -0.46
CA ASN A 191 11.52 -23.83 -0.93
C ASN A 191 10.67 -25.04 -0.52
N LEU A 192 10.09 -25.73 -1.50
CA LEU A 192 9.29 -26.95 -1.28
C LEU A 192 10.09 -28.15 -0.76
N GLU A 193 11.42 -28.12 -0.89
CA GLU A 193 12.30 -29.16 -0.34
C GLU A 193 12.55 -28.97 1.18
N SER A 194 12.32 -27.77 1.70
CA SER A 194 12.37 -27.55 3.15
C SER A 194 11.14 -28.18 3.82
N ARG A 195 11.39 -29.07 4.80
CA ARG A 195 10.29 -29.78 5.51
C ARG A 195 9.54 -28.90 6.50
N ASN A 196 10.13 -27.79 6.94
CA ASN A 196 9.61 -26.96 8.03
C ASN A 196 9.46 -25.50 7.59
N ILE A 197 8.29 -24.91 7.89
CA ILE A 197 8.00 -23.49 7.68
C ILE A 197 7.65 -22.87 9.03
N TYR A 198 8.38 -21.84 9.44
CA TYR A 198 8.08 -21.07 10.66
C TYR A 198 7.33 -19.80 10.30
N LEU A 199 6.09 -19.70 10.76
CA LEU A 199 5.22 -18.57 10.46
C LEU A 199 4.68 -17.92 11.74
N ARG A 200 4.79 -16.61 11.83
CA ARG A 200 4.13 -15.80 12.87
C ARG A 200 3.02 -14.98 12.23
N ILE A 201 1.79 -15.27 12.61
CA ILE A 201 0.61 -14.46 12.26
C ILE A 201 0.10 -13.84 13.56
N SER A 202 -0.05 -12.52 13.56
CA SER A 202 -0.63 -11.77 14.68
C SER A 202 -1.59 -10.74 14.14
N GLY A 203 -2.72 -10.53 14.81
CA GLY A 203 -3.58 -9.38 14.59
C GLY A 203 -2.91 -8.10 15.08
N ASP A 204 -3.29 -6.94 14.54
CA ASP A 204 -2.78 -5.64 14.97
C ASP A 204 -3.47 -5.11 16.24
N SER A 205 -3.96 -5.99 17.13
CA SER A 205 -4.56 -5.68 18.44
C SER A 205 -5.68 -4.61 18.45
N ARG A 206 -6.20 -4.18 17.29
CA ARG A 206 -7.21 -3.12 17.16
C ARG A 206 -8.63 -3.63 17.05
N ASN A 207 -8.83 -4.94 17.12
CA ASN A 207 -10.16 -5.54 17.23
C ASN A 207 -10.29 -6.19 18.63
N VAL A 208 -10.55 -5.34 19.62
CA VAL A 208 -11.31 -5.73 20.81
C VAL A 208 -12.66 -5.05 20.65
N GLY A 209 -13.66 -5.88 20.38
CA GLY A 209 -14.91 -5.56 19.70
C GLY A 209 -15.22 -6.73 18.80
#